data_AF-A0A7S3TXZ8-F1
#
_entry.id   AF-A0A7S3TXZ8-F1
#
_cell.length_a   1.000
_cell.length_b   1.000
_cell.length_c   1.000
_cell.angle_alpha   90.00
_cell.angle_beta   90.00
_cell.angle_gamma   90.00
#
_symmetry.space_group_name_H-M   'P 1'
#
loop_
_entity.id
_entity.type
_entity.pdbx_description
1 polymer ?
#
loop_
_entity_poly.entity_id
_entity_poly.type
_entity_poly.pdbx_seq_one_letter_code
_entity_poly.pdbx_strand_id
1 'polypeptide(L)'
;QYTYVLRLTSFPDGHKAEDQAEGTNVAKYFDRGWCFTEQCWAGLTKAGYLSLDLGKMRAGKEYDYYSLTDDCTQDGGRRPPLLPSAFAAELETKSFTNGKDDKPLVKRLYEAAFEEQFGKATKLNYFALGWGDAEAAQLAEVLASGAAPRLETLYLQDNKIGVEGCKALAAALGKE
;
A
#
# COMPACT_ATOMS: atom_id res chain seq x y z
N GLN A 1 16.60 -9.85 -8.83
CA GLN A 1 15.51 -10.81 -8.59
C GLN A 1 14.30 -10.01 -8.08
N TYR A 2 13.10 -10.23 -8.64
CA TYR A 2 11.89 -9.54 -8.20
C TYR A 2 11.12 -10.44 -7.23
N THR A 3 10.66 -9.88 -6.10
CA THR A 3 9.80 -10.57 -5.12
C THR A 3 8.37 -10.11 -5.28
N TYR A 4 7.45 -11.06 -5.49
CA TYR A 4 6.00 -10.84 -5.53
C TYR A 4 5.42 -10.87 -4.11
N VAL A 5 4.48 -9.97 -3.84
CA VAL A 5 3.66 -9.96 -2.64
C VAL A 5 2.22 -10.26 -3.06
N LEU A 6 1.68 -11.35 -2.54
CA LEU A 6 0.31 -11.78 -2.77
C LEU A 6 -0.45 -11.61 -1.46
N ARG A 7 -1.53 -10.84 -1.50
CA ARG A 7 -2.44 -10.63 -0.36
C ARG A 7 -3.78 -11.27 -0.67
N LEU A 8 -4.47 -11.68 0.38
CA LEU A 8 -5.84 -12.16 0.31
C LEU A 8 -6.64 -11.35 1.33
N THR A 9 -7.27 -10.26 0.86
CA THR A 9 -7.93 -9.28 1.74
C THR A 9 -9.38 -9.63 2.06
N SER A 10 -9.95 -10.60 1.33
CA SER A 10 -11.30 -11.13 1.49
C SER A 10 -11.27 -12.65 1.51
N PHE A 11 -12.25 -13.25 2.18
CA PHE A 11 -12.47 -14.70 2.08
C PHE A 11 -13.27 -15.03 0.82
N PRO A 12 -13.17 -16.27 0.30
CA PRO A 12 -14.07 -16.74 -0.75
C PRO A 12 -15.54 -16.64 -0.34
N ASP A 13 -16.40 -16.43 -1.32
CA ASP A 13 -17.85 -16.40 -1.12
C ASP A 13 -18.33 -17.67 -0.41
N GLY A 14 -19.18 -17.50 0.61
CA GLY A 14 -19.74 -18.60 1.40
C GLY A 14 -18.90 -19.05 2.59
N HIS A 15 -17.66 -18.56 2.76
CA HIS A 15 -16.88 -18.80 3.97
C HIS A 15 -17.41 -17.95 5.13
N LYS A 16 -17.78 -18.59 6.26
CA LYS A 16 -18.30 -17.89 7.43
C LYS A 16 -17.19 -17.64 8.44
N ALA A 17 -17.22 -16.50 9.11
CA ALA A 17 -16.27 -16.19 10.19
C ALA A 17 -16.37 -17.20 11.35
N GLU A 18 -17.54 -17.83 11.52
CA GLU A 18 -17.85 -18.88 12.48
C GLU A 18 -17.06 -20.17 12.24
N ASP A 19 -16.58 -20.39 11.01
CA ASP A 19 -15.80 -21.58 10.64
C ASP A 19 -14.33 -21.48 11.09
N GLN A 20 -13.92 -20.33 11.67
CA GLN A 20 -12.56 -20.10 12.13
C GLN A 20 -12.32 -20.72 13.52
N ALA A 21 -11.08 -21.17 13.76
CA ALA A 21 -10.70 -21.71 15.05
C ALA A 21 -10.87 -20.68 16.18
N GLU A 22 -11.26 -21.15 17.37
CA GLU A 22 -11.42 -20.31 18.55
C GLU A 22 -10.12 -19.54 18.87
N GLY A 23 -10.23 -18.24 19.15
CA GLY A 23 -9.08 -17.36 19.35
C GLY A 23 -8.48 -16.74 18.07
N THR A 24 -9.03 -17.05 16.89
CA THR A 24 -8.61 -16.40 15.63
C THR A 24 -9.06 -14.94 15.59
N ASN A 25 -8.20 -14.06 15.06
CA ASN A 25 -8.56 -12.67 14.82
C ASN A 25 -9.51 -12.55 13.61
N VAL A 26 -10.80 -12.34 13.91
CA VAL A 26 -11.89 -12.19 12.94
C VAL A 26 -12.05 -10.77 12.37
N ALA A 27 -11.18 -9.82 12.74
CA ALA A 27 -11.21 -8.48 12.17
C ALA A 27 -10.92 -8.53 10.66
N LYS A 28 -11.49 -7.58 9.91
CA LYS A 28 -11.23 -7.47 8.47
C LYS A 28 -9.74 -7.24 8.22
N TYR A 29 -9.25 -7.66 7.06
CA TYR A 29 -7.81 -7.62 6.72
C TYR A 29 -7.15 -6.27 7.06
N PHE A 30 -7.76 -5.16 6.66
CA PHE A 30 -7.25 -3.80 6.85
C PHE A 30 -7.31 -3.28 8.30
N ASP A 31 -8.01 -3.99 9.18
CA ASP A 31 -8.14 -3.65 10.60
C ASP A 31 -7.20 -4.49 11.48
N ARG A 32 -6.52 -5.50 10.91
CA ARG A 32 -5.49 -6.29 11.60
C ARG A 32 -4.15 -5.61 11.47
N GLY A 33 -3.54 -5.28 12.61
CA GLY A 33 -2.33 -4.46 12.69
C GLY A 33 -1.16 -4.96 11.85
N TRP A 34 -0.87 -6.27 11.89
CA TRP A 34 0.18 -6.86 11.05
C TRP A 34 -0.16 -6.83 9.56
N CYS A 35 -1.39 -7.19 9.16
CA CYS A 35 -1.81 -7.12 7.76
C CYS A 35 -1.76 -5.69 7.21
N PHE A 36 -2.22 -4.71 7.99
CA PHE A 36 -2.10 -3.28 7.67
C PHE A 36 -0.63 -2.84 7.53
N THR A 37 0.26 -3.36 8.37
CA THR A 37 1.69 -3.06 8.30
C THR A 37 2.32 -3.63 7.03
N GLU A 38 2.07 -4.91 6.76
CA GLU A 38 2.61 -5.63 5.62
C GLU A 38 2.16 -5.02 4.28
N GLN A 39 0.89 -4.61 4.16
CA GLN A 39 0.44 -3.93 2.95
C GLN A 39 1.13 -2.58 2.76
N CYS A 40 1.37 -1.82 3.84
CA CYS A 40 2.01 -0.52 3.78
C CYS A 40 3.48 -0.68 3.37
N TRP A 41 4.19 -1.66 3.93
CA TRP A 41 5.54 -2.02 3.50
C TRP A 41 5.60 -2.43 2.02
N ALA A 42 4.71 -3.32 1.60
CA ALA A 42 4.61 -3.74 0.21
C ALA A 42 4.20 -2.58 -0.71
N GLY A 43 3.64 -1.52 -0.15
CA GLY A 43 3.20 -0.31 -0.82
C GLY A 43 4.26 0.78 -0.98
N LEU A 44 5.43 0.66 -0.32
CA LEU A 44 6.51 1.66 -0.38
C LEU A 44 7.13 1.76 -1.78
N THR A 45 8.18 1.00 -2.08
CA THR A 45 8.96 1.18 -3.33
C THR A 45 8.73 0.11 -4.39
N LYS A 46 8.00 -0.96 -4.02
CA LYS A 46 7.70 -2.08 -4.93
C LYS A 46 6.85 -1.60 -6.11
N ALA A 47 7.06 -2.17 -7.30
CA ALA A 47 6.20 -1.87 -8.45
C ALA A 47 4.78 -2.43 -8.25
N GLY A 48 3.77 -1.74 -8.78
CA GLY A 48 2.35 -2.11 -8.62
C GLY A 48 2.06 -3.57 -8.96
N TYR A 49 2.50 -4.01 -10.14
CA TYR A 49 2.33 -5.38 -10.64
C TYR A 49 3.07 -6.48 -9.85
N LEU A 50 3.85 -6.12 -8.82
CA LEU A 50 4.52 -7.06 -7.91
C LEU A 50 3.80 -7.16 -6.55
N SER A 51 2.69 -6.44 -6.34
CA SER A 51 1.99 -6.32 -5.06
C SER A 51 0.49 -6.46 -5.31
N LEU A 52 0.01 -7.70 -5.35
CA LEU A 52 -1.33 -8.06 -5.84
C LEU A 52 -2.25 -8.43 -4.68
N ASP A 53 -3.46 -7.89 -4.70
CA ASP A 53 -4.55 -8.35 -3.84
C ASP A 53 -5.45 -9.37 -4.56
N LEU A 54 -5.20 -10.65 -4.28
CA LEU A 54 -5.95 -11.77 -4.84
C LEU A 54 -7.38 -11.84 -4.29
N GLY A 55 -7.71 -11.11 -3.21
CA GLY A 55 -9.08 -10.97 -2.74
C GLY A 55 -10.01 -10.28 -3.74
N LYS A 56 -9.43 -9.67 -4.79
CA LYS A 56 -10.16 -9.02 -5.89
C LYS A 56 -10.38 -9.91 -7.10
N MET A 57 -9.87 -11.14 -7.06
CA MET A 57 -10.13 -12.11 -8.12
C MET A 57 -11.62 -12.44 -8.17
N ARG A 58 -12.14 -12.58 -9.40
CA ARG A 58 -13.54 -12.88 -9.67
C ARG A 58 -13.74 -14.38 -9.85
N ALA A 59 -14.69 -14.95 -9.12
CA ALA A 59 -15.02 -16.37 -9.23
C ALA A 59 -15.40 -16.76 -10.67
N GLY A 60 -14.86 -17.87 -11.16
CA GLY A 60 -15.13 -18.39 -12.51
C GLY A 60 -14.49 -17.59 -13.66
N LYS A 61 -13.70 -16.55 -13.38
CA LYS A 61 -12.92 -15.84 -14.39
C LYS A 61 -11.54 -16.48 -14.55
N GLU A 62 -11.18 -16.81 -15.79
CA GLU A 62 -9.79 -17.11 -16.14
C GLU A 62 -8.99 -15.82 -16.27
N TYR A 63 -7.75 -15.87 -15.80
CA TYR A 63 -6.86 -14.72 -15.74
C TYR A 63 -5.59 -14.97 -16.54
N ASP A 64 -5.29 -14.04 -17.44
CA ASP A 64 -3.92 -13.84 -17.91
C ASP A 64 -3.16 -12.90 -16.97
N TYR A 65 -1.87 -12.67 -17.25
CA TYR A 65 -1.04 -11.81 -16.41
C TYR A 65 -1.60 -10.38 -16.28
N TYR A 66 -2.02 -9.75 -17.39
CA TYR A 66 -2.45 -8.36 -17.41
C TYR A 66 -3.80 -8.16 -16.72
N SER A 67 -4.77 -9.01 -17.03
CA SER A 67 -6.09 -8.98 -16.38
C SER A 67 -6.02 -9.31 -14.89
N LEU A 68 -5.04 -10.13 -14.46
CA LEU A 68 -4.79 -10.38 -13.04
C LEU A 68 -4.24 -9.14 -12.37
N THR A 69 -3.20 -8.51 -12.95
CA THR A 69 -2.62 -7.30 -12.39
C THR A 69 -3.63 -6.18 -12.31
N ASP A 70 -4.44 -5.97 -13.35
CA ASP A 70 -5.44 -4.90 -13.40
C ASP A 70 -6.49 -5.06 -12.30
N ASP A 71 -7.09 -6.25 -12.15
CA ASP A 71 -8.10 -6.47 -11.11
C ASP A 71 -7.48 -6.39 -9.70
N CYS A 72 -6.25 -6.89 -9.51
CA CYS A 72 -5.64 -7.03 -8.19
C CYS A 72 -4.88 -5.78 -7.69
N THR A 73 -4.73 -4.73 -8.49
CA THR A 73 -4.10 -3.46 -8.08
C THR A 73 -5.08 -2.29 -7.94
N GLN A 74 -6.24 -2.35 -8.59
CA GLN A 74 -7.22 -1.25 -8.63
C GLN A 74 -8.02 -1.06 -7.33
N ASP A 75 -8.94 -0.10 -7.29
CA ASP A 75 -9.94 0.15 -6.23
C ASP A 75 -9.40 0.12 -4.80
N GLY A 76 -8.31 0.85 -4.56
CA GLY A 76 -7.69 0.93 -3.23
C GLY A 76 -6.98 -0.35 -2.79
N GLY A 77 -6.73 -1.31 -3.70
CA GLY A 77 -5.99 -2.54 -3.41
C GLY A 77 -4.55 -2.26 -2.97
N ARG A 78 -3.94 -1.20 -3.53
CA ARG A 78 -2.70 -0.61 -3.03
C ARG A 78 -2.89 0.89 -2.77
N ARG A 79 -2.72 1.30 -1.52
CA ARG A 79 -2.69 2.72 -1.13
C ARG A 79 -1.32 3.35 -1.41
N PRO A 80 -1.23 4.68 -1.57
CA PRO A 80 0.05 5.37 -1.60
C PRO A 80 0.84 5.14 -0.31
N PRO A 81 2.18 5.28 -0.37
CA PRO A 81 3.03 5.28 0.82
C PRO A 81 2.53 6.29 1.86
N LEU A 82 2.70 5.96 3.14
CA LEU A 82 2.42 6.87 4.26
C LEU A 82 3.74 7.37 4.82
N LEU A 83 3.79 8.65 5.23
CA LEU A 83 4.83 9.13 6.12
C LEU A 83 4.81 8.30 7.43
N PRO A 84 5.98 8.09 8.09
CA PRO A 84 6.03 7.34 9.35
C PRO A 84 5.05 7.84 10.41
N SER A 85 4.85 9.16 10.51
CA SER A 85 3.88 9.78 11.42
C SER A 85 2.43 9.44 11.08
N ALA A 86 2.04 9.50 9.80
CA ALA A 86 0.70 9.16 9.33
C ALA A 86 0.42 7.66 9.52
N PHE A 87 1.40 6.80 9.23
CA PHE A 87 1.33 5.38 9.51
C PHE A 87 1.14 5.12 11.01
N ALA A 88 1.93 5.75 11.87
CA ALA A 88 1.84 5.59 13.32
C ALA A 88 0.47 6.01 13.88
N ALA A 89 -0.13 7.07 13.33
CA ALA A 89 -1.47 7.52 13.69
C ALA A 89 -2.54 6.52 13.26
N GLU A 90 -2.49 6.02 12.02
CA GLU A 90 -3.46 5.02 11.54
C GLU A 90 -3.31 3.68 12.30
N LEU A 91 -2.09 3.28 12.64
CA LEU A 91 -1.80 2.06 13.38
C LEU A 91 -2.51 1.99 14.74
N GLU A 92 -2.77 3.14 15.37
CA GLU A 92 -3.45 3.17 16.67
C GLU A 92 -4.87 2.61 16.61
N THR A 93 -5.52 2.74 15.46
CA THR A 93 -6.88 2.24 15.21
C THR A 93 -6.93 0.73 14.92
N LYS A 94 -5.78 0.08 14.73
CA LYS A 94 -5.69 -1.32 14.29
C LYS A 94 -5.65 -2.29 15.46
N SER A 95 -6.22 -3.47 15.24
CA SER A 95 -6.30 -4.55 16.22
C SER A 95 -5.06 -5.45 16.17
N PHE A 96 -4.49 -5.75 17.33
CA PHE A 96 -3.36 -6.65 17.50
C PHE A 96 -3.67 -7.66 18.60
N THR A 97 -3.19 -8.90 18.45
CA THR A 97 -3.28 -9.92 19.51
C THR A 97 -2.39 -9.56 20.70
N ASN A 98 -1.19 -8.99 20.47
CA ASN A 98 -0.31 -8.43 21.51
C ASN A 98 -0.02 -6.93 21.29
N GLY A 99 -1.08 -6.11 21.27
CA GLY A 99 -0.98 -4.71 20.84
C GLY A 99 -0.06 -3.80 21.67
N LYS A 100 0.18 -4.12 22.95
CA LYS A 100 1.06 -3.32 23.81
C LYS A 100 2.52 -3.37 23.34
N ASP A 101 2.98 -4.54 22.90
CA ASP A 101 4.36 -4.74 22.46
C ASP A 101 4.50 -4.60 20.95
N ASP A 102 3.50 -5.05 20.17
CA ASP A 102 3.54 -5.03 18.71
C ASP A 102 3.49 -3.61 18.15
N LYS A 103 2.65 -2.71 18.70
CA LYS A 103 2.51 -1.34 18.16
C LYS A 103 3.84 -0.56 18.18
N PRO A 104 4.59 -0.48 19.30
CA PRO A 104 5.90 0.18 19.30
C PRO A 104 6.92 -0.49 18.38
N LEU A 105 6.89 -1.82 18.26
CA LEU A 105 7.79 -2.55 17.36
C LEU A 105 7.51 -2.22 15.90
N VAL A 106 6.25 -2.33 15.48
CA VAL A 106 5.79 -2.10 14.12
C VAL A 106 6.05 -0.67 13.66
N LYS A 107 5.81 0.34 14.51
CA LYS A 107 6.14 1.74 14.18
C LYS A 107 7.62 1.91 13.82
N ARG A 108 8.52 1.36 14.64
CA ARG A 108 9.97 1.40 14.42
C ARG A 108 10.38 0.68 13.15
N LEU A 109 9.83 -0.50 12.91
CA LEU A 109 10.14 -1.29 11.71
C LEU A 109 9.62 -0.56 10.45
N TYR A 110 8.45 0.07 10.51
CA TYR A 110 7.91 0.85 9.39
C TYR A 110 8.77 2.05 9.06
N GLU A 111 9.11 2.85 10.06
CA GLU A 111 9.97 4.03 9.91
C GLU A 111 11.34 3.67 9.31
N ALA A 112 12.01 2.66 9.88
CA ALA A 112 13.30 2.20 9.37
C ALA A 112 13.22 1.71 7.92
N ALA A 113 12.20 0.93 7.57
CA ALA A 113 12.00 0.46 6.21
C ALA A 113 11.64 1.60 5.24
N PHE A 114 10.86 2.58 5.69
CA PHE A 114 10.51 3.75 4.91
C PHE A 114 11.77 4.55 4.56
N GLU A 115 12.59 4.91 5.56
CA GLU A 115 13.82 5.67 5.36
C GLU A 115 14.81 4.91 4.47
N GLU A 116 15.04 3.62 4.75
CA GLU A 116 15.99 2.80 3.97
C GLU A 116 15.55 2.66 2.52
N GLN A 117 14.26 2.37 2.27
CA GLN A 117 13.77 2.14 0.93
C GLN A 117 13.67 3.43 0.11
N PHE A 118 13.11 4.50 0.66
CA PHE A 118 13.01 5.78 -0.04
C PHE A 118 14.37 6.46 -0.19
N GLY A 119 15.24 6.37 0.81
CA GLY A 119 16.59 6.95 0.77
C GLY A 119 17.49 6.40 -0.35
N LYS A 120 17.20 5.19 -0.84
CA LYS A 120 17.91 4.54 -1.97
C LYS A 120 17.11 4.48 -3.27
N ALA A 121 15.84 4.89 -3.27
CA ALA A 121 14.98 4.76 -4.43
C ALA A 121 15.37 5.77 -5.52
N THR A 122 15.82 5.28 -6.67
CA THR A 122 16.01 6.10 -7.89
C THR A 122 14.79 6.04 -8.81
N LYS A 123 13.96 5.02 -8.67
CA LYS A 123 12.74 4.81 -9.47
C LYS A 123 11.61 4.37 -8.57
N LEU A 124 10.46 5.04 -8.70
CA LEU A 124 9.19 4.63 -8.09
C LEU A 124 8.19 4.29 -9.18
N ASN A 125 7.67 3.06 -9.14
CA ASN A 125 6.69 2.59 -10.12
C ASN A 125 5.31 2.38 -9.49
N TYR A 126 4.46 3.37 -9.70
CA TYR A 126 3.06 3.41 -9.26
C TYR A 126 2.11 3.43 -10.46
N PHE A 127 2.49 2.77 -11.54
CA PHE A 127 1.67 2.59 -12.74
C PHE A 127 0.39 1.80 -12.44
N ALA A 128 -0.73 2.23 -13.04
CA ALA A 128 -2.01 1.51 -13.05
C ALA A 128 -2.50 1.02 -11.66
N LEU A 129 -2.51 1.92 -10.67
CA LEU A 129 -3.02 1.63 -9.33
C LEU A 129 -4.45 2.15 -9.10
N GLY A 130 -5.04 2.78 -10.13
CA GLY A 130 -6.36 3.40 -10.03
C GLY A 130 -6.41 4.62 -9.10
N TRP A 131 -5.25 5.21 -8.76
CA TRP A 131 -5.14 6.36 -7.87
C TRP A 131 -5.81 7.60 -8.44
N GLY A 132 -6.52 8.35 -7.60
CA GLY A 132 -7.12 9.65 -7.93
C GLY A 132 -6.35 10.82 -7.31
N ASP A 133 -7.02 11.98 -7.23
CA ASP A 133 -6.44 13.21 -6.67
C ASP A 133 -6.05 13.06 -5.19
N ALA A 134 -6.84 12.33 -4.40
CA ALA A 134 -6.55 12.11 -2.98
C ALA A 134 -5.26 11.30 -2.80
N GLU A 135 -5.09 10.23 -3.58
CA GLU A 135 -3.89 9.40 -3.54
C GLU A 135 -2.65 10.16 -4.04
N ALA A 136 -2.82 10.97 -5.09
CA ALA A 136 -1.76 11.84 -5.60
C ALA A 136 -1.32 12.88 -4.56
N ALA A 137 -2.27 13.48 -3.82
CA ALA A 137 -1.97 14.40 -2.74
C ALA A 137 -1.20 13.72 -1.60
N GLN A 138 -1.60 12.51 -1.19
CA GLN A 138 -0.87 11.74 -0.18
C GLN A 138 0.57 11.41 -0.64
N LEU A 139 0.76 11.01 -1.91
CA LEU A 139 2.09 10.81 -2.47
C LEU A 139 2.90 12.12 -2.49
N ALA A 140 2.27 13.24 -2.83
CA ALA A 140 2.92 14.54 -2.84
C ALA A 140 3.44 14.94 -1.45
N GLU A 141 2.72 14.64 -0.37
CA GLU A 141 3.20 14.85 1.01
C GLU A 141 4.48 14.05 1.30
N VAL A 142 4.51 12.77 0.88
CA VAL A 142 5.70 11.92 1.01
C VAL A 142 6.89 12.50 0.24
N LEU A 143 6.69 12.93 -1.01
CA LEU A 143 7.76 13.52 -1.81
C LEU A 143 8.26 14.85 -1.21
N ALA A 144 7.33 15.71 -0.76
CA ALA A 144 7.66 17.01 -0.16
C ALA A 144 8.42 16.90 1.17
N SER A 145 8.36 15.76 1.85
CA SER A 145 9.14 15.50 3.07
C SER A 145 10.65 15.36 2.83
N GLY A 146 11.08 15.20 1.58
CA GLY A 146 12.48 14.94 1.23
C GLY A 146 12.93 13.50 1.46
N ALA A 147 12.00 12.57 1.74
CA ALA A 147 12.31 11.15 1.99
C ALA A 147 13.01 10.44 0.80
N ALA A 148 12.83 10.94 -0.42
CA ALA A 148 13.30 10.32 -1.67
C ALA A 148 14.40 11.14 -2.37
N PRO A 149 15.55 11.43 -1.73
CA PRO A 149 16.54 12.40 -2.23
C PRO A 149 17.26 11.96 -3.51
N ARG A 150 17.13 10.69 -3.91
CA ARG A 150 17.78 10.12 -5.10
C ARG A 150 16.79 9.82 -6.23
N LEU A 151 15.53 10.22 -6.09
CA LEU A 151 14.48 9.87 -7.03
C LEU A 151 14.72 10.56 -8.38
N GLU A 152 14.91 9.77 -9.43
CA GLU A 152 15.11 10.25 -10.81
C GLU A 152 13.90 9.99 -11.70
N THR A 153 13.10 8.96 -11.37
CA THR A 153 11.96 8.58 -12.19
C THR A 153 10.75 8.20 -11.35
N LEU A 154 9.61 8.84 -11.63
CA LEU A 154 8.32 8.54 -11.03
C LEU A 154 7.32 8.14 -12.12
N TYR A 155 6.88 6.88 -12.11
CA TYR A 155 5.85 6.38 -13.02
C TYR A 155 4.48 6.44 -12.36
N LEU A 156 3.57 7.22 -12.95
CA LEU A 156 2.19 7.42 -12.47
C LEU A 156 1.16 7.25 -13.60
N GLN A 157 1.56 6.75 -14.77
CA GLN A 157 0.67 6.54 -15.90
C GLN A 157 -0.44 5.54 -15.57
N ASP A 158 -1.56 5.62 -16.29
CA ASP A 158 -2.75 4.80 -16.13
C ASP A 158 -3.38 4.83 -14.73
N ASN A 159 -3.18 5.95 -14.02
CA ASN A 159 -3.99 6.32 -12.87
C ASN A 159 -5.11 7.30 -13.27
N LYS A 160 -6.04 7.56 -12.35
CA LYS A 160 -7.19 8.45 -12.51
C LYS A 160 -6.91 9.83 -11.87
N ILE A 161 -5.66 10.29 -11.92
CA ILE A 161 -5.21 11.55 -11.31
C ILE A 161 -5.72 12.72 -12.15
N GLY A 162 -6.47 13.60 -11.50
CA GLY A 162 -7.01 14.82 -12.08
C GLY A 162 -6.08 16.01 -11.92
N VAL A 163 -6.64 17.20 -12.18
CA VAL A 163 -5.88 18.45 -12.15
C VAL A 163 -5.37 18.78 -10.76
N GLU A 164 -6.15 18.51 -9.70
CA GLU A 164 -5.75 18.85 -8.33
C GLU A 164 -4.62 17.95 -7.82
N GLY A 165 -4.65 16.65 -8.14
CA GLY A 165 -3.56 15.74 -7.84
C GLY A 165 -2.27 16.10 -8.59
N CYS A 166 -2.38 16.46 -9.88
CA CYS A 166 -1.23 16.94 -10.65
C CYS A 166 -0.62 18.23 -10.06
N LYS A 167 -1.45 19.19 -9.61
CA LYS A 167 -0.96 20.39 -8.93
C LYS A 167 -0.22 20.06 -7.63
N ALA A 168 -0.76 19.15 -6.81
CA ALA A 168 -0.12 18.72 -5.57
C ALA A 168 1.26 18.09 -5.85
N LEU A 169 1.33 17.18 -6.82
CA LEU A 169 2.59 16.54 -7.24
C LEU A 169 3.61 17.55 -7.78
N ALA A 170 3.17 18.48 -8.63
CA ALA A 170 4.04 19.53 -9.16
C ALA A 170 4.59 20.45 -8.05
N ALA A 171 3.75 20.81 -7.08
CA ALA A 171 4.17 21.63 -5.93
C ALA A 171 5.14 20.90 -5.00
N ALA A 172 5.05 19.56 -4.89
CA ALA A 172 6.00 18.76 -4.12
C ALA A 172 7.34 18.58 -4.83
N LEU A 173 7.32 18.38 -6.15
CA LEU A 173 8.52 18.13 -6.97
C LEU A 173 9.25 19.41 -7.39
N GLY A 174 8.56 20.55 -7.48
CA GLY A 174 9.14 21.83 -7.91
C GLY A 174 9.85 22.62 -6.80
N LYS A 175 9.98 22.05 -5.60
CA LYS A 175 10.75 22.65 -4.49
C LYS A 175 12.19 22.17 -4.59
N GLU A 176 12.97 22.82 -5.44
CA GLU A 176 14.44 22.82 -5.36
C GLU A 176 14.95 24.10 -4.68
#